data_AF-A0A447X5J5-F1
#
_entry.id   AF-A0A447X5J5-F1
#
_cell.length_a   1.000
_cell.length_b   1.000
_cell.length_c   1.000
_cell.angle_alpha   90.00
_cell.angle_beta   90.00
_cell.angle_gamma   90.00
#
_symmetry.space_group_name_H-M   'P 1'
#
loop_
_entity.id
_entity.type
_entity.pdbx_description
1 polymer ?
#
loop_
_entity_poly.entity_id
_entity_poly.type
_entity_poly.pdbx_seq_one_letter_code
_entity_poly.pdbx_strand_id
1 'polypeptide(L)' 'MGLNQAATIQQKLIEHGMPGDMPVAIVENGTAVTQRVIDGTLSQLGELAQQMNSPSLIIIGRVVGLRDKLNWFSNH' A
#
# COMPACT_ATOMS: atom_id res chain seq x y z
N MET A 1 -13.13 2.56 -6.78
CA MET A 1 -11.83 3.23 -6.53
C MET A 1 -10.87 2.23 -5.89
N GLY A 2 -9.56 2.41 -6.01
CA GLY A 2 -8.55 1.42 -5.59
C GLY A 2 -8.66 0.98 -4.12
N LEU A 3 -8.86 1.92 -3.19
CA LEU A 3 -9.04 1.62 -1.75
C LEU A 3 -10.27 0.74 -1.46
N ASN A 4 -11.44 1.09 -2.01
CA ASN A 4 -12.69 0.33 -1.78
C ASN A 4 -12.61 -1.12 -2.28
N GLN A 5 -11.68 -1.42 -3.19
CA GLN A 5 -11.49 -2.75 -3.75
C GLN A 5 -10.23 -3.45 -3.20
N ALA A 6 -9.55 -2.87 -2.20
CA ALA A 6 -8.27 -3.37 -1.70
C ALA A 6 -8.35 -4.83 -1.23
N ALA A 7 -9.41 -5.19 -0.51
CA ALA A 7 -9.65 -6.58 -0.09
C ALA A 7 -9.85 -7.53 -1.28
N THR A 8 -10.61 -7.10 -2.30
CA THR A 8 -10.81 -7.88 -3.53
C THR A 8 -9.51 -8.03 -4.33
N ILE A 9 -8.71 -6.96 -4.43
CA ILE A 9 -7.40 -6.95 -5.09
C ILE A 9 -6.45 -7.92 -4.39
N GLN A 10 -6.36 -7.84 -3.06
CA GLN A 10 -5.60 -8.77 -2.23
C GLN A 10 -5.98 -10.22 -2.54
N GLN A 11 -7.27 -10.55 -2.44
CA GLN A 11 -7.75 -11.90 -2.66
C GLN A 11 -7.41 -12.40 -4.07
N LYS A 12 -7.69 -11.58 -5.09
CA LYS A 12 -7.49 -11.95 -6.49
C LYS A 12 -6.01 -12.11 -6.84
N LEU A 13 -5.12 -11.28 -6.31
CA LEU A 13 -3.69 -11.41 -6.57
C LEU A 13 -3.10 -12.68 -5.93
N ILE A 14 -3.51 -12.99 -4.70
CA ILE A 14 -3.09 -14.22 -4.01
C ILE A 14 -3.64 -15.45 -4.75
N GLU A 15 -4.91 -15.43 -5.16
CA GLU A 15 -5.56 -16.49 -5.94
C GLU A 15 -4.81 -16.80 -7.26
N HIS A 16 -4.22 -15.79 -7.89
CA HIS A 16 -3.46 -15.93 -9.14
C HIS A 16 -1.95 -16.15 -8.92
N GLY A 17 -1.53 -16.50 -7.70
CA GLY A 17 -0.17 -16.96 -7.40
C GLY A 17 0.81 -15.88 -6.95
N MET A 18 0.35 -14.66 -6.66
CA MET A 18 1.21 -13.67 -6.00
C MET A 18 1.42 -14.06 -4.53
N PRO A 19 2.67 -14.09 -4.02
CA PRO A 19 2.94 -14.42 -2.63
C PRO A 19 2.26 -13.45 -1.66
N GLY A 20 1.66 -13.96 -0.57
CA GLY A 20 1.01 -13.13 0.43
C GLY A 20 1.96 -12.21 1.20
N ASP A 21 3.26 -12.55 1.23
CA ASP A 21 4.34 -11.74 1.78
C ASP A 21 4.87 -10.68 0.79
N MET A 22 4.31 -10.57 -0.42
CA MET A 22 4.69 -9.54 -1.39
C MET A 22 4.54 -8.15 -0.75
N PRO A 23 5.59 -7.31 -0.74
CA PRO A 23 5.51 -5.99 -0.14
C PRO A 23 4.47 -5.10 -0.82
N VAL A 24 3.71 -4.35 0.00
CA VAL A 24 2.72 -3.38 -0.45
C VAL A 24 2.87 -2.06 0.31
N ALA A 25 2.54 -0.95 -0.34
CA ALA A 25 2.42 0.36 0.28
C ALA A 25 1.17 1.08 -0.20
N ILE A 26 0.59 1.91 0.66
CA ILE A 26 -0.48 2.84 0.32
C ILE A 26 0.00 4.26 0.60
N VAL A 27 -0.02 5.11 -0.43
CA VAL A 27 0.37 6.53 -0.35
C VAL A 27 -0.90 7.37 -0.45
N GLU A 28 -1.31 8.00 0.65
CA GLU A 28 -2.40 8.98 0.72
C GLU A 28 -1.84 10.39 0.55
N ASN A 29 -2.54 11.24 -0.21
CA ASN A 29 -2.15 12.63 -0.46
C ASN A 29 -0.68 12.78 -0.88
N GLY A 30 -0.23 11.93 -1.81
CA GLY A 30 1.16 11.89 -2.27
C GLY A 30 1.69 13.28 -2.65
N THR A 31 2.91 13.59 -2.21
CA THR A 31 3.62 14.89 -2.33
C THR A 31 3.04 16.06 -1.52
N ALA A 32 1.83 15.95 -0.97
CA ALA A 32 1.29 16.97 -0.11
C ALA A 32 2.00 16.99 1.26
N VAL A 33 1.93 18.12 1.96
CA VAL A 33 2.42 18.21 3.34
C VAL A 33 1.66 17.30 4.29
N THR A 34 0.47 16.81 3.92
CA THR A 34 -0.31 15.83 4.67
C THR A 34 -0.13 14.40 4.17
N GLN A 35 0.95 14.13 3.42
CA GLN A 35 1.24 12.80 2.90
C GLN A 35 1.35 11.80 4.05
N ARG A 36 0.58 10.71 3.94
CA ARG A 36 0.65 9.55 4.83
C ARG A 36 0.99 8.33 3.99
N VAL A 37 1.95 7.55 4.44
CA VAL A 37 2.31 6.31 3.76
C VAL A 37 2.42 5.19 4.78
N ILE A 38 1.64 4.14 4.54
CA ILE A 38 1.67 2.88 5.30
C ILE A 38 2.14 1.75 4.38
N ASP A 39 2.87 0.81 4.93
CA ASP A 39 3.39 -0.35 4.21
C ASP A 39 3.21 -1.63 5.03
N GLY A 40 3.37 -2.76 4.36
CA GLY A 40 3.20 -4.09 4.90
C GLY A 40 3.26 -5.13 3.80
N THR A 41 2.46 -6.19 3.94
CA THR A 41 2.39 -7.30 2.99
C THR A 41 1.06 -7.39 2.27
N LEU A 42 1.02 -8.09 1.14
CA LEU A 42 -0.20 -8.28 0.34
C LEU A 42 -1.33 -8.89 1.17
N SER A 43 -1.03 -9.81 2.08
CA SER A 43 -2.00 -10.40 3.02
C SER A 43 -2.65 -9.39 3.98
N GLN A 44 -2.05 -8.20 4.15
CA GLN A 44 -2.54 -7.14 5.03
C GLN A 44 -3.21 -5.99 4.26
N LEU A 45 -3.19 -6.02 2.92
CA LEU A 45 -3.61 -4.89 2.07
C LEU A 45 -5.03 -4.39 2.39
N GLY A 46 -5.99 -5.30 2.61
CA GLY A 46 -7.36 -4.94 2.94
C GLY A 46 -7.48 -4.17 4.26
N GLU A 47 -6.74 -4.59 5.29
CA GLU A 47 -6.72 -3.96 6.62
C GLU A 47 -5.99 -2.60 6.57
N LEU A 48 -4.86 -2.53 5.86
CA LEU A 48 -4.12 -1.29 5.64
C LEU A 48 -5.00 -0.24 4.94
N ALA A 49 -5.76 -0.65 3.93
CA ALA A 49 -6.62 0.27 3.18
C ALA A 49 -7.74 0.91 4.02
N GLN A 50 -8.18 0.28 5.12
CA GLN A 50 -9.17 0.87 6.02
C GLN A 50 -8.63 2.06 6.82
N GLN A 51 -7.31 2.25 6.86
CA GLN A 51 -6.63 3.31 7.62
C GLN A 51 -6.34 4.56 6.78
N MET A 52 -6.74 4.54 5.51
CA MET A 52 -6.38 5.55 4.50
C MET A 52 -7.63 6.06 3.78
N ASN A 53 -7.62 7.33 3.38
CA ASN A 53 -8.69 7.93 2.58
C ASN A 53 -8.20 8.27 1.17
N SER A 54 -9.15 8.62 0.31
CA SER A 54 -8.80 9.15 -1.01
C SER A 54 -8.39 10.62 -0.92
N PRO A 55 -7.51 11.12 -1.81
CA PRO A 55 -6.82 10.39 -2.88
C PRO A 55 -5.65 9.52 -2.36
N SER A 56 -5.58 8.28 -2.84
CA SER A 56 -4.52 7.32 -2.49
C SER A 56 -4.11 6.45 -3.66
N LEU A 57 -2.86 5.98 -3.64
CA LEU A 57 -2.32 4.98 -4.56
C LEU A 57 -1.85 3.73 -3.80
N ILE A 58 -2.15 2.56 -4.35
CA ILE A 58 -1.66 1.26 -3.87
C ILE A 58 -0.47 0.85 -4.75
N ILE A 59 0.67 0.54 -4.14
CA ILE A 59 1.88 0.07 -4.81
C ILE A 59 2.14 -1.36 -4.32
N ILE A 60 2.28 -2.33 -5.24
CA ILE A 60 2.52 -3.74 -4.93
C ILE A 60 3.80 -4.18 -5.64
N GLY A 61 4.78 -4.66 -4.89
CA GLY A 61 6.02 -5.16 -5.46
C GLY A 61 7.25 -4.94 -4.57
N ARG A 62 8.32 -5.67 -4.89
CA ARG A 62 9.58 -5.68 -4.10
C ARG A 62 10.22 -4.29 -3.92
N VAL A 63 9.94 -3.34 -4.81
CA VAL A 63 10.44 -1.95 -4.71
C VAL A 63 9.95 -1.23 -3.46
N VAL A 64 8.82 -1.64 -2.87
CA VAL A 64 8.31 -1.07 -1.61
C VAL A 64 9.33 -1.25 -0.48
N GLY A 65 10.04 -2.37 -0.43
CA GLY A 65 11.07 -2.63 0.59
C GLY A 65 12.28 -1.69 0.53
N LEU A 66 12.42 -0.88 -0.53
CA LEU A 66 13.46 0.15 -0.59
C LEU A 66 13.12 1.38 0.28
N ARG A 67 11.86 1.52 0.71
CA ARG A 67 11.40 2.66 1.51
C ARG A 67 12.21 2.81 2.80
N ASP A 68 12.54 1.73 3.48
CA ASP A 68 13.32 1.76 4.73
C ASP A 68 14.66 2.49 4.59
N LYS A 69 15.25 2.46 3.38
CA LYS A 69 16.54 3.08 3.08
C LYS A 69 16.41 4.44 2.40
N LEU A 70 15.35 4.63 1.63
CA LEU A 70 15.19 5.77 0.73
C LEU A 70 14.16 6.79 1.21
N ASN A 71 13.49 6.55 2.34
CA ASN A 71 12.52 7.51 2.86
C ASN A 71 13.21 8.84 3.22
N TRP A 72 12.90 9.88 2.44
CA TRP A 72 13.49 11.21 2.58
C TRP A 72 12.46 12.30 2.91
N PHE A 73 11.17 12.02 2.76
CA PHE A 73 10.09 12.95 3.03
C PHE A 73 9.40 12.63 4.36
N SER A 74 8.85 13.65 5.02
CA SER A 74 8.12 13.48 6.29
C SER A 74 6.88 12.60 6.10
N ASN A 75 6.60 11.74 7.09
CA ASN A 75 5.41 10.91 7.14
C ASN A 75 4.47 11.43 8.24
N HIS A 76 3.18 11.59 7.92
CA HIS A 76 2.16 12.07 8.86
C HIS A 76 1.23 10.95 9.34
#